data_AF-A0AAU8KQP7-F1
#
_entry.id   AF-A0AAU8KQP7-F1
#
_cell.length_a   1.000
_cell.length_b   1.000
_cell.length_c   1.000
_cell.angle_alpha   90.00
_cell.angle_beta   90.00
_cell.angle_gamma   90.00
#
_symmetry.space_group_name_H-M   'P 1'
#
loop_
_entity.id
_entity.type
_entity.pdbx_description
1 polymer ?
#
loop_
_entity_poly.entity_id
_entity_poly.type
_entity_poly.pdbx_seq_one_letter_code
_entity_poly.pdbx_strand_id
1 'polypeptide(L)'
;MTTPAPAAPLGEPFSEALSEAAQAAAVSVRLILTIADAVRRAAQKHHQGQEKELGPDAEELAGGWSAEQLRTVLPEGALQGLMAGGDWPLMARHLASLQQAGVDLTRFLPNLGRMATAVEQAVARNTARIQAEGTDRWADLLRRTMPEGLVWNAILASPAWPDLAAEMGRLHEQGVDVARILTDAHAAGLGVDQAVAAATARTSPRAAAPSPTAPTPAPAPAARPAPRPAAPVRPAPAVRPAPAVRPAPAVQPEPAVRPEPVVRTAPAPAPATAPAAARTAAVRPEPAPAPDAKPDPWATRPVPPVSTDAKRAWGPLTEGLTIPRDLDLADRAHALDQLGISTGAHRLLVSRVNEALPEPDAALLVSSRPWPLLAHRMHTMTQAGEPLTAHLARLAPDTAAWRTGPPADTAKRLLLAAHHALTTPLDAALPTGPRVSASAARPRTPPADRPRTPAGTRTVEPPPHRWSPGPPGGFSAAVRPIPAPSRLILSDPPTLVSTRKDGLGPRPLPQGAGRARWTLCTITCPGADRGASS
;
A
#
# COMPACT_ATOMS: atom_id res chain seq x y z
N MET A 1 -3.15 -63.98 -3.95
CA MET A 1 -1.92 -63.17 -4.11
C MET A 1 -2.15 -62.30 -5.32
N THR A 2 -2.50 -61.04 -5.10
CA THR A 2 -2.85 -60.09 -6.16
C THR A 2 -1.58 -59.40 -6.61
N THR A 3 -1.18 -59.61 -7.85
CA THR A 3 -0.04 -58.96 -8.49
C THR A 3 -0.24 -57.45 -8.47
N PRO A 4 0.72 -56.63 -7.97
CA PRO A 4 0.59 -55.19 -7.97
C PRO A 4 0.52 -54.67 -9.41
N ALA A 5 -0.43 -53.78 -9.66
CA ALA A 5 -0.61 -53.13 -10.95
C ALA A 5 0.67 -52.36 -11.34
N PRO A 6 1.08 -52.40 -12.62
CA PRO A 6 2.27 -51.69 -13.08
C PRO A 6 2.08 -50.18 -12.86
N ALA A 7 3.08 -49.54 -12.24
CA ALA A 7 3.09 -48.11 -12.03
C ALA A 7 2.96 -47.37 -13.38
N ALA A 8 1.98 -46.48 -13.48
CA ALA A 8 1.77 -45.66 -14.66
C ALA A 8 3.03 -44.79 -14.92
N PRO A 9 3.45 -44.61 -16.19
CA PRO A 9 4.63 -43.82 -16.52
C PRO A 9 4.42 -42.36 -16.10
N LEU A 10 5.31 -41.86 -15.24
CA LEU A 10 5.36 -40.51 -14.66
C LEU A 10 5.74 -39.39 -15.67
N GLY A 11 5.52 -39.60 -16.97
CA GLY A 11 6.21 -38.85 -18.05
C GLY A 11 5.53 -37.60 -18.59
N GLU A 12 4.20 -37.49 -18.54
CA GLU A 12 3.48 -36.40 -19.25
C GLU A 12 3.21 -35.10 -18.45
N PRO A 13 2.99 -35.09 -17.12
CA PRO A 13 2.60 -33.84 -16.44
C PRO A 13 3.76 -32.84 -16.29
N PHE A 14 5.00 -33.31 -16.41
CA PHE A 14 6.18 -32.46 -16.28
C PHE A 14 6.50 -31.70 -17.56
N SER A 15 6.29 -32.31 -18.73
CA SER A 15 6.52 -31.64 -20.02
C SER A 15 5.52 -30.51 -20.26
N GLU A 16 4.26 -30.70 -19.85
CA GLU A 16 3.23 -29.65 -19.92
C GLU A 16 3.58 -28.45 -19.02
N ALA A 17 3.97 -28.72 -17.77
CA ALA A 17 4.39 -27.68 -16.82
C ALA A 17 5.60 -26.87 -17.31
N LEU A 18 6.57 -27.54 -17.94
CA LEU A 18 7.72 -26.86 -18.54
C LEU A 18 7.33 -26.02 -19.75
N SER A 19 6.42 -26.50 -20.60
CA SER A 19 5.91 -25.74 -21.75
C SER A 19 5.16 -24.48 -21.29
N GLU A 20 4.34 -24.59 -20.25
CA GLU A 20 3.62 -23.44 -19.67
C GLU A 20 4.60 -22.42 -19.07
N ALA A 21 5.61 -22.88 -18.34
CA ALA A 21 6.65 -22.03 -17.77
C ALA A 21 7.44 -21.26 -18.86
N ALA A 22 7.80 -21.94 -19.95
CA ALA A 22 8.45 -21.35 -21.10
C ALA A 22 7.57 -20.28 -21.78
N GLN A 23 6.27 -20.54 -21.92
CA GLN A 23 5.32 -19.59 -22.50
C GLN A 23 5.13 -18.35 -21.61
N ALA A 24 5.04 -18.54 -20.29
CA ALA A 24 4.96 -17.43 -19.33
C ALA A 24 6.24 -16.56 -19.33
N ALA A 25 7.41 -17.18 -19.44
CA ALA A 25 8.68 -16.47 -19.60
C ALA A 25 8.72 -15.68 -20.91
N ALA A 26 8.26 -16.26 -22.03
CA ALA A 26 8.16 -15.58 -23.31
C ALA A 26 7.23 -14.35 -23.25
N VAL A 27 6.04 -14.48 -22.64
CA VAL A 27 5.10 -13.36 -22.44
C VAL A 27 5.73 -12.25 -21.60
N SER A 28 6.44 -12.62 -20.53
CA SER A 28 7.14 -11.66 -19.67
C SER A 28 8.21 -10.88 -20.44
N VAL A 29 8.98 -11.56 -21.30
CA VAL A 29 9.96 -10.91 -22.18
C VAL A 29 9.27 -9.94 -23.15
N ARG A 30 8.15 -10.33 -23.78
CA ARG A 30 7.38 -9.45 -24.68
C ARG A 30 6.91 -8.19 -23.95
N LEU A 31 6.41 -8.35 -22.72
CA LEU A 31 5.96 -7.23 -21.90
C LEU A 31 7.10 -6.27 -21.58
N ILE A 32 8.25 -6.79 -21.15
CA ILE A 32 9.42 -5.96 -20.81
C ILE A 32 9.90 -5.18 -22.03
N LEU A 33 9.98 -5.81 -23.20
CA LEU A 33 10.38 -5.13 -24.43
C LEU A 33 9.38 -4.05 -24.85
N THR A 34 8.08 -4.31 -24.68
CA THR A 34 7.03 -3.33 -24.98
C THR A 34 7.11 -2.12 -24.05
N ILE A 35 7.32 -2.35 -22.75
CA ILE A 35 7.50 -1.26 -21.77
C ILE A 35 8.78 -0.47 -22.09
N ALA A 36 9.88 -1.16 -22.42
CA ALA A 36 11.13 -0.51 -22.79
C ALA A 36 10.96 0.40 -24.03
N ASP A 37 10.22 -0.05 -25.05
CA ASP A 37 9.92 0.78 -26.22
C ASP A 37 9.02 1.99 -25.85
N ALA A 38 8.01 1.79 -25.00
CA ALA A 38 7.15 2.88 -24.53
C ALA A 38 7.94 3.94 -23.74
N VAL A 39 8.81 3.51 -22.82
CA VAL A 39 9.70 4.40 -22.06
C VAL A 39 10.65 5.15 -22.99
N ARG A 40 11.21 4.47 -23.99
CA ARG A 40 12.04 5.11 -25.02
C ARG A 40 11.25 6.20 -25.77
N ARG A 41 10.02 5.93 -26.22
CA ARG A 41 9.18 6.92 -26.91
C ARG A 41 8.88 8.13 -26.02
N ALA A 42 8.49 7.87 -24.78
CA ALA A 42 8.24 8.93 -23.79
C ALA A 42 9.50 9.79 -23.56
N ALA A 43 10.67 9.16 -23.44
CA ALA A 43 11.94 9.86 -23.29
C ALA A 43 12.27 10.69 -24.55
N GLN A 44 12.09 10.15 -25.76
CA GLN A 44 12.32 10.90 -27.00
C GLN A 44 11.40 12.11 -27.10
N LYS A 45 10.10 11.93 -26.84
CA LYS A 45 9.13 13.03 -26.81
C LYS A 45 9.52 14.12 -25.82
N HIS A 46 10.00 13.73 -24.64
CA HIS A 46 10.45 14.68 -23.64
C HIS A 46 11.68 15.48 -24.08
N HIS A 47 12.66 14.85 -24.75
CA HIS A 47 13.91 15.52 -25.14
C HIS A 47 13.83 16.26 -26.49
N GLN A 48 13.05 15.75 -27.44
CA GLN A 48 13.00 16.24 -28.83
C GLN A 48 11.67 16.92 -29.16
N GLY A 49 10.70 16.93 -28.23
CA GLY A 49 9.37 17.49 -28.42
C GLY A 49 8.44 16.66 -29.33
N GLN A 50 8.98 15.63 -29.99
CA GLN A 50 8.24 14.72 -30.87
C GLN A 50 8.74 13.28 -30.68
N GLU A 51 7.85 12.32 -30.92
CA GLU A 51 8.22 10.91 -30.97
C GLU A 51 8.82 10.62 -32.34
N LYS A 52 10.05 10.11 -32.38
CA LYS A 52 10.67 9.67 -33.63
C LYS A 52 10.09 8.30 -33.97
N GLU A 53 9.22 8.26 -34.98
CA GLU A 53 8.80 6.99 -35.56
C GLU A 53 10.01 6.26 -36.13
N LEU A 54 10.01 4.94 -35.97
CA LEU A 54 11.07 4.08 -36.50
C LEU A 54 10.98 4.13 -38.02
N GLY A 55 12.02 4.70 -38.65
CA GLY A 55 12.13 4.75 -40.11
C GLY A 55 12.25 3.35 -40.73
N PRO A 56 12.19 3.26 -42.07
CA PRO A 56 12.30 1.98 -42.80
C PRO A 56 13.57 1.19 -42.43
N ASP A 57 14.65 1.87 -42.06
CA ASP A 57 15.91 1.28 -41.59
C ASP A 57 15.73 0.36 -40.37
N ALA A 58 14.67 0.56 -39.57
CA ALA A 58 14.37 -0.31 -38.44
C ALA A 58 13.84 -1.68 -38.86
N GLU A 59 13.21 -1.79 -40.03
CA GLU A 59 12.78 -3.08 -40.59
C GLU A 59 13.97 -3.86 -41.15
N GLU A 60 14.94 -3.16 -41.76
CA GLU A 60 16.20 -3.76 -42.22
C GLU A 60 17.05 -4.24 -41.03
N LEU A 61 17.18 -3.43 -39.98
CA LEU A 61 17.88 -3.81 -38.75
C LEU A 61 17.16 -4.92 -37.98
N ALA A 62 15.83 -4.98 -38.01
CA ALA A 62 15.07 -6.08 -37.44
C ALA A 62 15.40 -7.42 -38.13
N GLY A 63 15.71 -7.41 -39.42
CA GLY A 63 16.22 -8.58 -40.15
C GLY A 63 17.60 -9.05 -39.65
N GLY A 64 18.40 -8.16 -39.06
CA GLY A 64 19.70 -8.47 -38.47
C GLY A 64 19.64 -9.14 -37.10
N TRP A 65 18.50 -9.06 -36.41
CA TRP A 65 18.26 -9.76 -35.16
C TRP A 65 17.87 -11.21 -35.44
N SER A 66 18.87 -12.09 -35.45
CA SER A 66 18.62 -13.52 -35.58
C SER A 66 18.26 -14.14 -34.24
N ALA A 67 17.43 -15.18 -34.30
CA ALA A 67 17.18 -16.07 -33.17
C ALA A 67 18.49 -16.56 -32.54
N GLU A 68 19.52 -16.77 -33.35
CA GLU A 68 20.84 -17.25 -32.91
C GLU A 68 21.54 -16.27 -31.97
N GLN A 69 21.40 -14.96 -32.19
CA GLN A 69 21.93 -13.95 -31.27
C GLN A 69 21.21 -14.01 -29.92
N LEU A 70 19.88 -14.14 -29.91
CA LEU A 70 19.11 -14.26 -28.67
C LEU A 70 19.32 -15.60 -27.96
N ARG A 71 19.67 -16.67 -28.68
CA ARG A 71 19.95 -18.00 -28.13
C ARG A 71 21.11 -17.99 -27.13
N THR A 72 22.03 -17.03 -27.27
CA THR A 72 23.16 -16.88 -26.33
C THR A 72 22.77 -16.25 -24.98
N VAL A 73 21.62 -15.60 -24.91
CA VAL A 73 21.21 -14.75 -23.77
C VAL A 73 19.89 -15.16 -23.14
N LEU A 74 18.96 -15.75 -23.89
CA LEU A 74 17.65 -16.19 -23.41
C LEU A 74 17.61 -17.72 -23.20
N PRO A 75 16.86 -18.22 -22.19
CA PRO A 75 16.62 -19.64 -22.07
C PRO A 75 15.88 -20.19 -23.28
N GLU A 76 16.23 -21.42 -23.69
CA GLU A 76 15.74 -22.06 -24.91
C GLU A 76 14.19 -22.10 -24.97
N GLY A 77 13.53 -22.44 -23.86
CA GLY A 77 12.07 -22.48 -23.79
C GLY A 77 11.42 -21.12 -24.07
N ALA A 78 11.93 -20.05 -23.45
CA ALA A 78 11.44 -18.70 -23.69
C ALA A 78 11.71 -18.24 -25.13
N LEU A 79 12.87 -18.59 -25.70
CA LEU A 79 13.20 -18.29 -27.09
C LEU A 79 12.25 -19.01 -28.05
N GLN A 80 12.01 -20.30 -27.85
CA GLN A 80 11.04 -21.07 -28.64
C GLN A 80 9.63 -20.47 -28.55
N GLY A 81 9.18 -20.11 -27.34
CA GLY A 81 7.89 -19.45 -27.15
C GLY A 81 7.80 -18.06 -27.78
N LEU A 82 8.92 -17.32 -27.84
CA LEU A 82 8.99 -16.03 -28.55
C LEU A 82 8.92 -16.23 -30.06
N MET A 83 9.65 -17.21 -30.60
CA MET A 83 9.72 -17.47 -32.04
C MET A 83 8.50 -18.18 -32.62
N ALA A 84 7.84 -19.03 -31.82
CA ALA A 84 6.60 -19.69 -32.22
C ALA A 84 5.43 -18.70 -32.32
N GLY A 85 5.54 -17.52 -31.68
CA GLY A 85 4.55 -16.46 -31.79
C GLY A 85 4.70 -15.67 -33.10
N GLY A 86 3.57 -15.33 -33.72
CA GLY A 86 3.53 -14.42 -34.88
C GLY A 86 4.05 -13.01 -34.62
N ASP A 87 4.34 -12.67 -33.36
CA ASP A 87 4.82 -11.36 -32.91
C ASP A 87 6.35 -11.18 -33.03
N TRP A 88 7.09 -12.22 -33.45
CA TRP A 88 8.55 -12.14 -33.55
C TRP A 88 9.05 -10.92 -34.35
N PRO A 89 8.48 -10.57 -35.53
CA PRO A 89 8.89 -9.37 -36.26
C PRO A 89 8.71 -8.07 -35.44
N LEU A 90 7.65 -7.98 -34.62
CA LEU A 90 7.42 -6.83 -33.75
C LEU A 90 8.49 -6.75 -32.65
N MET A 91 8.86 -7.89 -32.06
CA MET A 91 9.92 -7.94 -31.04
C MET A 91 11.30 -7.59 -31.59
N ALA A 92 11.63 -8.09 -32.78
CA ALA A 92 12.87 -7.72 -33.47
C ALA A 92 12.93 -6.20 -33.73
N ARG A 93 11.79 -5.58 -34.12
CA ARG A 93 11.67 -4.12 -34.25
C ARG A 93 11.88 -3.40 -32.93
N HIS A 94 11.35 -3.91 -31.80
CA HIS A 94 11.60 -3.33 -30.48
C HIS A 94 13.08 -3.42 -30.06
N LEU A 95 13.76 -4.53 -30.37
CA LEU A 95 15.19 -4.65 -30.09
C LEU A 95 16.02 -3.68 -30.92
N ALA A 96 15.73 -3.57 -32.22
CA ALA A 96 16.36 -2.58 -33.10
C ALA A 96 16.09 -1.14 -32.61
N SER A 97 14.88 -0.83 -32.14
CA SER A 97 14.53 0.50 -31.63
C SER A 97 15.31 0.87 -30.37
N LEU A 98 15.51 -0.09 -29.46
CA LEU A 98 16.33 0.10 -28.26
C LEU A 98 17.80 0.31 -28.63
N GLN A 99 18.35 -0.46 -29.57
CA GLN A 99 19.72 -0.27 -30.05
C GLN A 99 19.94 1.12 -30.64
N GLN A 100 19.02 1.58 -31.51
CA GLN A 100 19.08 2.92 -32.10
C GLN A 100 18.97 4.05 -31.06
N ALA A 101 18.27 3.80 -29.95
CA ALA A 101 18.19 4.72 -28.83
C ALA A 101 19.45 4.72 -27.95
N GLY A 102 20.48 3.96 -28.31
CA GLY A 102 21.74 3.86 -27.57
C GLY A 102 21.66 2.95 -26.34
N VAL A 103 20.63 2.11 -26.24
CA VAL A 103 20.58 1.07 -25.19
C VAL A 103 21.66 0.05 -25.49
N ASP A 104 22.57 -0.16 -24.53
CA ASP A 104 23.60 -1.19 -24.62
C ASP A 104 22.97 -2.59 -24.47
N LEU A 105 22.64 -3.20 -25.61
CA LEU A 105 22.02 -4.51 -25.65
C LEU A 105 22.91 -5.63 -25.13
N THR A 106 24.24 -5.44 -25.12
CA THR A 106 25.16 -6.42 -24.54
C THR A 106 25.02 -6.51 -23.02
N ARG A 107 24.56 -5.42 -22.37
CA ARG A 107 24.22 -5.42 -20.94
C ARG A 107 22.75 -5.70 -20.69
N PHE A 108 21.86 -5.20 -21.53
CA PHE A 108 20.42 -5.34 -21.35
C PHE A 108 19.95 -6.79 -21.55
N LEU A 109 20.40 -7.47 -22.60
CA LEU A 109 19.92 -8.81 -22.93
C LEU A 109 20.28 -9.88 -21.88
N PRO A 110 21.51 -9.93 -21.32
CA PRO A 110 21.79 -10.86 -20.23
C PRO A 110 20.94 -10.61 -18.97
N ASN A 111 20.58 -9.36 -18.69
CA ASN A 111 19.65 -9.04 -17.59
C ASN A 111 18.25 -9.57 -17.89
N LEU A 112 17.75 -9.34 -19.11
CA LEU A 112 16.47 -9.85 -19.58
C LEU A 112 16.42 -11.39 -19.53
N GLY A 113 17.50 -12.06 -19.94
CA GLY A 113 17.67 -13.51 -19.83
C GLY A 113 17.55 -14.02 -18.41
N ARG A 114 18.28 -13.40 -17.46
CA ARG A 114 18.17 -13.76 -16.02
C ARG A 114 16.75 -13.59 -15.48
N MET A 115 16.04 -12.53 -15.88
CA MET A 115 14.65 -12.33 -15.50
C MET A 115 13.73 -13.40 -16.09
N ALA A 116 13.88 -13.72 -17.38
CA ALA A 116 13.10 -14.77 -18.04
C ALA A 116 13.32 -16.13 -17.37
N THR A 117 14.56 -16.51 -17.08
CA THR A 117 14.89 -17.74 -16.35
C THR A 117 14.28 -17.74 -14.95
N ALA A 118 14.31 -16.61 -14.22
CA ALA A 118 13.70 -16.53 -12.90
C ALA A 118 12.18 -16.71 -12.94
N VAL A 119 11.50 -16.17 -13.96
CA VAL A 119 10.07 -16.36 -14.18
C VAL A 119 9.77 -17.82 -14.53
N GLU A 120 10.50 -18.41 -15.47
CA GLU A 120 10.34 -19.82 -15.85
C GLU A 120 10.49 -20.75 -14.64
N GLN A 121 11.54 -20.55 -13.84
CA GLN A 121 11.77 -21.32 -12.60
C GLN A 121 10.70 -21.06 -11.53
N ALA A 122 10.15 -19.86 -11.45
CA ALA A 122 9.07 -19.55 -10.51
C ALA A 122 7.77 -20.24 -10.92
N VAL A 123 7.40 -20.19 -12.21
CA VAL A 123 6.22 -20.86 -12.74
C VAL A 123 6.36 -22.37 -12.62
N ALA A 124 7.49 -22.96 -13.04
CA ALA A 124 7.73 -24.39 -12.92
C ALA A 124 7.65 -24.88 -11.46
N ARG A 125 8.22 -24.13 -10.50
CA ARG A 125 8.09 -24.44 -9.06
C ARG A 125 6.65 -24.31 -8.58
N ASN A 126 5.92 -23.32 -9.06
CA ASN A 126 4.52 -23.13 -8.68
C ASN A 126 3.63 -24.25 -9.23
N THR A 127 3.80 -24.64 -10.49
CA THR A 127 3.08 -25.76 -11.11
C THR A 127 3.41 -27.07 -10.41
N ALA A 128 4.69 -27.33 -10.08
CA ALA A 128 5.07 -28.50 -9.31
C ALA A 128 4.45 -28.53 -7.90
N ARG A 129 4.35 -27.35 -7.25
CA ARG A 129 3.66 -27.22 -5.95
C ARG A 129 2.17 -27.48 -6.08
N ILE A 130 1.51 -26.88 -7.07
CA ILE A 130 0.08 -27.08 -7.41
C ILE A 130 -0.23 -28.57 -7.62
N GLN A 131 0.64 -29.28 -8.34
CA GLN A 131 0.52 -30.72 -8.58
C GLN A 131 0.75 -31.53 -7.30
N ALA A 132 1.81 -31.24 -6.53
CA ALA A 132 2.12 -31.96 -5.29
C ALA A 132 1.05 -31.78 -4.22
N GLU A 133 0.42 -30.60 -4.13
CA GLU A 133 -0.64 -30.28 -3.17
C GLU A 133 -2.03 -30.72 -3.65
N GLY A 134 -2.16 -31.25 -4.88
CA GLY A 134 -3.41 -31.75 -5.43
C GLY A 134 -4.47 -30.65 -5.60
N THR A 135 -4.05 -29.45 -6.00
CA THR A 135 -4.93 -28.27 -6.05
C THR A 135 -5.98 -28.32 -7.16
N ASP A 136 -5.84 -29.22 -8.15
CA ASP A 136 -6.77 -29.38 -9.28
C ASP A 136 -8.19 -29.71 -8.81
N ARG A 137 -8.31 -30.57 -7.79
CA ARG A 137 -9.59 -30.90 -7.17
C ARG A 137 -10.31 -29.64 -6.67
N TRP A 138 -9.56 -28.70 -6.10
CA TRP A 138 -10.09 -27.44 -5.58
C TRP A 138 -10.43 -26.47 -6.70
N ALA A 139 -9.67 -26.48 -7.80
CA ALA A 139 -9.97 -25.70 -8.98
C ALA A 139 -11.26 -26.18 -9.65
N ASP A 140 -11.46 -27.48 -9.75
CA ASP A 140 -12.70 -28.07 -10.28
C ASP A 140 -13.89 -27.85 -9.35
N LEU A 141 -13.67 -27.80 -8.03
CA LEU A 141 -14.72 -27.41 -7.10
C LEU A 141 -15.10 -25.94 -7.29
N LEU A 142 -14.11 -25.06 -7.47
CA LEU A 142 -14.31 -23.63 -7.75
C LEU A 142 -15.13 -23.43 -9.03
N ARG A 143 -14.75 -24.11 -10.12
CA ARG A 143 -15.44 -24.07 -11.42
C ARG A 143 -16.87 -24.61 -11.37
N ARG A 144 -17.15 -25.58 -10.49
CA ARG A 144 -18.50 -26.15 -10.31
C ARG A 144 -19.41 -25.30 -9.44
N THR A 145 -18.85 -24.57 -8.48
CA THR A 145 -19.63 -23.79 -7.49
C THR A 145 -19.86 -22.35 -7.93
N MET A 146 -19.02 -21.81 -8.81
CA MET A 146 -19.17 -20.47 -9.35
C MET A 146 -19.47 -20.49 -10.86
N PRO A 147 -20.36 -19.62 -11.34
CA PRO A 147 -20.63 -19.51 -12.77
C PRO A 147 -19.38 -19.06 -13.53
N GLU A 148 -19.30 -19.47 -14.80
CA GLU A 148 -18.16 -19.14 -15.63
C GLU A 148 -18.01 -17.61 -15.78
N GLY A 149 -16.83 -17.06 -15.47
CA GLY A 149 -16.58 -15.63 -15.56
C GLY A 149 -15.19 -15.21 -15.11
N LEU A 150 -14.94 -13.91 -15.21
CA LEU A 150 -13.64 -13.29 -14.90
C LEU A 150 -13.18 -13.53 -13.46
N VAL A 151 -14.11 -13.71 -12.52
CA VAL A 151 -13.78 -13.84 -11.09
C VAL A 151 -13.04 -15.13 -10.79
N TRP A 152 -13.55 -16.30 -11.23
CA TRP A 152 -12.86 -17.56 -10.96
C TRP A 152 -11.56 -17.67 -11.76
N ASN A 153 -11.52 -17.16 -12.99
CA ASN A 153 -10.28 -17.08 -13.78
C ASN A 153 -9.20 -16.25 -13.08
N ALA A 154 -9.58 -15.10 -12.50
CA ALA A 154 -8.66 -14.27 -11.72
C ALA A 154 -8.17 -14.97 -10.44
N ILE A 155 -9.04 -15.73 -9.77
CA ILE A 155 -8.68 -16.50 -8.58
C ILE A 155 -7.69 -17.62 -8.93
N LEU A 156 -7.96 -18.40 -9.99
CA LEU A 156 -7.05 -19.47 -10.41
C LEU A 156 -5.73 -18.94 -10.97
N ALA A 157 -5.74 -17.77 -11.62
CA ALA A 157 -4.53 -17.10 -12.08
C ALA A 157 -3.76 -16.39 -10.95
N SER A 158 -4.31 -16.33 -9.74
CA SER A 158 -3.67 -15.66 -8.61
C SER A 158 -2.44 -16.45 -8.14
N PRO A 159 -1.29 -15.80 -7.89
CA PRO A 159 -0.12 -16.47 -7.32
C PRO A 159 -0.38 -17.03 -5.90
N ALA A 160 -1.43 -16.55 -5.21
CA ALA A 160 -1.86 -17.04 -3.91
C ALA A 160 -2.78 -18.29 -3.99
N TRP A 161 -3.20 -18.70 -5.19
CA TRP A 161 -4.11 -19.84 -5.39
C TRP A 161 -3.65 -21.13 -4.68
N PRO A 162 -2.37 -21.53 -4.71
CA PRO A 162 -1.95 -22.78 -4.07
C PRO A 162 -2.13 -22.75 -2.56
N ASP A 163 -1.81 -21.61 -1.92
CA ASP A 163 -1.96 -21.45 -0.47
C ASP A 163 -3.46 -21.50 -0.08
N LEU A 164 -4.32 -20.88 -0.90
CA LEU A 164 -5.77 -20.91 -0.74
C LEU A 164 -6.32 -22.34 -0.92
N ALA A 165 -5.86 -23.07 -1.93
CA ALA A 165 -6.24 -24.45 -2.17
C ALA A 165 -5.78 -25.38 -1.03
N ALA A 166 -4.58 -25.18 -0.48
CA ALA A 166 -4.10 -25.89 0.69
C ALA A 166 -4.94 -25.60 1.96
N GLU A 167 -5.41 -24.37 2.15
CA GLU A 167 -6.34 -24.01 3.23
C GLU A 167 -7.72 -24.67 3.02
N MET A 168 -8.25 -24.67 1.80
CA MET A 168 -9.48 -25.41 1.46
C MET A 168 -9.33 -26.92 1.72
N GLY A 169 -8.16 -27.49 1.42
CA GLY A 169 -7.79 -28.85 1.77
C GLY A 169 -7.90 -29.13 3.26
N ARG A 170 -7.26 -28.30 4.09
CA ARG A 170 -7.30 -28.42 5.55
C ARG A 170 -8.71 -28.26 6.12
N LEU A 171 -9.50 -27.31 5.61
CA LEU A 171 -10.90 -27.13 6.03
C LEU A 171 -11.73 -28.37 5.70
N HIS A 172 -11.54 -28.95 4.52
CA HIS A 172 -12.24 -30.16 4.13
C HIS A 172 -11.87 -31.37 4.99
N GLU A 173 -10.59 -31.53 5.33
CA GLU A 173 -10.12 -32.56 6.28
C GLU A 173 -10.70 -32.38 7.69
N GLN A 174 -11.02 -31.14 8.09
CA GLN A 174 -11.74 -30.80 9.31
C GLN A 174 -13.26 -31.08 9.22
N GLY A 175 -13.75 -31.61 8.09
CA GLY A 175 -15.17 -31.89 7.87
C GLY A 175 -15.99 -30.65 7.48
N VAL A 176 -15.34 -29.54 7.12
CA VAL A 176 -16.02 -28.34 6.65
C VAL A 176 -16.46 -28.50 5.20
N ASP A 177 -17.73 -28.18 4.92
CA ASP A 177 -18.26 -28.16 3.55
C ASP A 177 -17.80 -26.90 2.81
N VAL A 178 -16.62 -26.99 2.21
CA VAL A 178 -16.00 -25.92 1.42
C VAL A 178 -16.87 -25.51 0.22
N ALA A 179 -17.58 -26.46 -0.42
CA ALA A 179 -18.42 -26.17 -1.56
C ALA A 179 -19.56 -25.22 -1.17
N ARG A 180 -20.20 -25.50 -0.04
CA ARG A 180 -21.24 -24.64 0.52
C ARG A 180 -20.70 -23.26 0.87
N ILE A 181 -19.52 -23.17 1.50
CA ILE A 181 -18.89 -21.88 1.83
C ILE A 181 -18.62 -21.05 0.58
N LEU A 182 -18.07 -21.65 -0.48
CA LEU A 182 -17.80 -20.95 -1.74
C LEU A 182 -19.09 -20.44 -2.39
N THR A 183 -20.15 -21.25 -2.35
CA THR A 183 -21.47 -20.89 -2.88
C THR A 183 -22.10 -19.74 -2.09
N ASP A 184 -22.10 -19.85 -0.76
CA ASP A 184 -22.61 -18.82 0.16
C ASP A 184 -21.83 -17.50 0.00
N ALA A 185 -20.52 -17.58 -0.16
CA ALA A 185 -19.66 -16.43 -0.38
C ALA A 185 -19.95 -15.74 -1.70
N HIS A 186 -20.11 -16.50 -2.78
CA HIS A 186 -20.47 -15.96 -4.08
C HIS A 186 -21.84 -15.27 -4.04
N ALA A 187 -22.84 -15.92 -3.44
CA ALA A 187 -24.18 -15.34 -3.26
C ALA A 187 -24.16 -14.06 -2.41
N ALA A 188 -23.25 -13.98 -1.43
CA ALA A 188 -23.04 -12.79 -0.60
C ALA A 188 -22.12 -11.72 -1.25
N GLY A 189 -21.55 -11.98 -2.43
CA GLY A 189 -20.58 -11.09 -3.08
C GLY A 189 -19.26 -10.95 -2.31
N LEU A 190 -18.91 -11.93 -1.45
CA LEU A 190 -17.66 -11.97 -0.69
C LEU A 190 -16.56 -12.63 -1.53
N GLY A 191 -15.33 -12.09 -1.43
CA GLY A 191 -14.16 -12.73 -2.05
C GLY A 191 -13.85 -14.08 -1.40
N VAL A 192 -13.34 -15.04 -2.19
CA VAL A 192 -13.03 -16.41 -1.73
C VAL A 192 -12.08 -16.41 -0.53
N ASP A 193 -11.05 -15.56 -0.53
CA ASP A 193 -10.12 -15.42 0.58
C ASP A 193 -10.82 -15.05 1.90
N GLN A 194 -11.81 -14.15 1.83
CA GLN A 194 -12.56 -13.72 3.01
C GLN A 194 -13.47 -14.83 3.53
N ALA A 195 -14.07 -15.60 2.63
CA ALA A 195 -14.93 -16.72 2.99
C ALA A 195 -14.14 -17.85 3.64
N VAL A 196 -12.98 -18.20 3.06
CA VAL A 196 -12.06 -19.20 3.60
C VAL A 196 -11.52 -18.72 4.95
N ALA A 197 -11.03 -17.49 5.06
CA ALA A 197 -10.56 -16.93 6.34
C ALA A 197 -11.66 -16.92 7.43
N ALA A 198 -12.89 -16.58 7.07
CA ALA A 198 -14.03 -16.62 8.00
C ALA A 198 -14.42 -18.05 8.39
N ALA A 199 -14.18 -19.05 7.53
CA ALA A 199 -14.37 -20.45 7.87
C ALA A 199 -13.26 -20.95 8.81
N THR A 200 -11.99 -20.65 8.51
CA THR A 200 -10.84 -20.97 9.36
C THR A 200 -10.94 -20.33 10.75
N ALA A 201 -11.45 -19.09 10.83
CA ALA A 201 -11.71 -18.42 12.10
C ALA A 201 -12.81 -19.09 12.93
N ARG A 202 -13.79 -19.74 12.29
CA ARG A 202 -14.86 -20.50 12.95
C ARG A 202 -14.40 -21.88 13.43
N THR A 203 -13.43 -22.48 12.75
CA THR A 203 -12.91 -23.81 13.11
C THR A 203 -11.73 -23.76 14.08
N SER A 204 -11.04 -22.63 14.19
CA SER A 204 -10.03 -22.46 15.24
C SER A 204 -10.68 -22.65 16.61
N PRO A 205 -10.15 -23.57 17.45
CA PRO A 205 -10.67 -23.80 18.79
C PRO A 205 -10.50 -22.51 19.60
N ARG A 206 -11.56 -21.72 19.64
CA ARG A 206 -11.67 -20.57 20.52
C ARG A 206 -11.50 -21.12 21.92
N ALA A 207 -10.38 -20.78 22.57
CA ALA A 207 -10.12 -21.08 23.97
C ALA A 207 -11.41 -20.77 24.73
N ALA A 208 -12.02 -21.82 25.28
CA ALA A 208 -13.33 -21.73 25.89
C ALA A 208 -13.30 -20.61 26.92
N ALA A 209 -14.06 -19.54 26.66
CA ALA A 209 -14.27 -18.50 27.65
C ALA A 209 -14.82 -19.18 28.91
N PRO A 210 -14.31 -18.87 30.11
CA PRO A 210 -14.84 -19.44 31.34
C PRO A 210 -16.33 -19.09 31.41
N SER A 211 -17.18 -20.13 31.44
CA SER A 211 -18.61 -19.99 31.58
C SER A 211 -18.94 -19.11 32.79
N PRO A 212 -19.91 -18.19 32.68
CA PRO A 212 -20.34 -17.37 33.80
C PRO A 212 -20.88 -18.27 34.92
N THR A 213 -20.35 -18.02 36.10
CA THR A 213 -20.54 -18.67 37.40
C THR A 213 -21.98 -19.13 37.65
N ALA A 214 -22.19 -20.44 37.72
CA ALA A 214 -23.33 -21.04 38.40
C ALA A 214 -23.10 -20.97 39.93
N PRO A 215 -24.15 -20.78 40.75
CA PRO A 215 -24.01 -20.63 42.19
C PRO A 215 -23.49 -21.92 42.86
N THR A 216 -22.47 -21.74 43.70
CA THR A 216 -21.76 -22.74 44.50
C THR A 216 -22.69 -23.59 45.37
N PRO A 217 -22.74 -24.92 45.20
CA PRO A 217 -23.30 -25.83 46.22
C PRO A 217 -22.30 -26.03 47.37
N ALA A 218 -22.85 -26.19 48.57
CA ALA A 218 -22.12 -26.39 49.83
C ALA A 218 -21.15 -27.60 49.78
N PRO A 219 -20.02 -27.56 50.52
CA PRO A 219 -18.96 -28.55 50.41
C PRO A 219 -19.33 -29.89 51.06
N ALA A 220 -19.21 -30.96 50.29
CA ALA A 220 -19.27 -32.34 50.76
C ALA A 220 -17.90 -32.80 51.33
N PRO A 221 -17.87 -33.80 52.22
CA PRO A 221 -16.64 -34.21 52.92
C PRO A 221 -15.61 -34.84 51.98
N ALA A 222 -14.35 -34.55 52.28
CA ALA A 222 -13.16 -34.87 51.48
C ALA A 222 -13.02 -36.37 51.17
N ALA A 223 -13.06 -36.70 49.88
CA ALA A 223 -12.64 -37.99 49.36
C ALA A 223 -11.10 -38.06 49.28
N ARG A 224 -10.59 -39.24 49.60
CA ARG A 224 -9.17 -39.63 49.68
C ARG A 224 -8.41 -39.34 48.38
N PRO A 225 -7.12 -38.92 48.43
CA PRO A 225 -6.35 -38.61 47.22
C PRO A 225 -6.04 -39.86 46.40
N ALA A 226 -6.26 -39.80 45.09
CA ALA A 226 -5.83 -40.81 44.14
C ALA A 226 -4.29 -40.79 43.96
N PRO A 227 -3.67 -41.93 43.62
CA PRO A 227 -2.21 -42.02 43.45
C PRO A 227 -1.71 -41.19 42.27
N ARG A 228 -0.57 -40.53 42.52
CA ARG A 228 0.13 -39.59 41.63
C ARG A 228 0.63 -40.33 40.37
N PRO A 229 0.34 -39.84 39.15
CA PRO A 229 0.89 -40.41 37.92
C PRO A 229 2.42 -40.31 37.90
N ALA A 230 3.07 -41.38 37.44
CA ALA A 230 4.51 -41.48 37.31
C ALA A 230 5.06 -40.41 36.34
N ALA A 231 6.19 -39.81 36.71
CA ALA A 231 6.85 -38.76 35.93
C ALA A 231 7.29 -39.29 34.55
N PRO A 232 7.13 -38.50 33.47
CA PRO A 232 7.59 -38.90 32.15
C PRO A 232 9.12 -38.97 32.10
N VAL A 233 9.63 -40.04 31.48
CA VAL A 233 11.05 -40.29 31.26
C VAL A 233 11.63 -39.21 30.36
N ARG A 234 12.68 -38.56 30.86
CA ARG A 234 13.41 -37.47 30.19
C ARG A 234 14.13 -38.02 28.96
N PRO A 235 13.87 -37.53 27.73
CA PRO A 235 14.60 -37.98 26.54
C PRO A 235 16.08 -37.60 26.64
N ALA A 236 16.93 -38.50 26.16
CA ALA A 236 18.38 -38.36 26.18
C ALA A 236 18.84 -37.15 25.32
N PRO A 237 19.93 -36.46 25.70
CA PRO A 237 20.42 -35.29 24.98
C PRO A 237 20.88 -35.67 23.57
N ALA A 238 20.38 -34.94 22.57
CA ALA A 238 20.77 -35.10 21.18
C ALA A 238 22.26 -34.80 20.98
N VAL A 239 22.93 -35.68 20.24
CA VAL A 239 24.34 -35.56 19.86
C VAL A 239 24.54 -34.31 19.01
N ARG A 240 25.43 -33.42 19.49
CA ARG A 240 25.76 -32.16 18.85
C ARG A 240 26.54 -32.43 17.55
N PRO A 241 26.08 -31.99 16.37
CA PRO A 241 26.82 -32.20 15.14
C PRO A 241 28.15 -31.45 15.16
N ALA A 242 29.18 -32.08 14.58
CA ALA A 242 30.54 -31.56 14.51
C ALA A 242 30.59 -30.25 13.69
N PRO A 243 31.44 -29.29 14.07
CA PRO A 243 31.55 -28.01 13.38
C PRO A 243 32.03 -28.21 11.93
N ALA A 244 31.31 -27.58 10.99
CA ALA A 244 31.67 -27.58 9.57
C ALA A 244 33.03 -26.89 9.36
N VAL A 245 33.87 -27.55 8.56
CA VAL A 245 35.19 -27.05 8.15
C VAL A 245 35.02 -25.76 7.35
N ARG A 246 35.66 -24.69 7.81
CA ARG A 246 35.63 -23.37 7.20
C ARG A 246 36.39 -23.40 5.87
N PRO A 247 35.78 -23.02 4.73
CA PRO A 247 36.51 -22.94 3.45
C PRO A 247 37.65 -21.93 3.54
N ALA A 248 38.79 -22.27 2.93
CA ALA A 248 39.95 -21.40 2.84
C ALA A 248 39.61 -20.10 2.07
N PRO A 249 40.15 -18.95 2.49
CA PRO A 249 39.89 -17.67 1.84
C PRO A 249 40.40 -17.68 0.40
N ALA A 250 39.54 -17.27 -0.54
CA ALA A 250 39.90 -17.08 -1.94
C ALA A 250 40.97 -15.99 -2.07
N VAL A 251 41.97 -16.28 -2.91
CA VAL A 251 43.06 -15.38 -3.30
C VAL A 251 42.46 -14.13 -3.96
N GLN A 252 42.77 -12.96 -3.39
CA GLN A 252 42.37 -11.68 -3.98
C GLN A 252 43.08 -11.49 -5.34
N PRO A 253 42.35 -11.15 -6.42
CA PRO A 253 42.98 -10.78 -7.67
C PRO A 253 43.74 -9.46 -7.52
N GLU A 254 44.90 -9.43 -8.15
CA GLU A 254 45.84 -8.31 -8.18
C GLU A 254 45.18 -7.04 -8.75
N PRO A 255 45.39 -5.86 -8.14
CA PRO A 255 44.73 -4.63 -8.57
C PRO A 255 45.20 -4.18 -9.96
N ALA A 256 44.25 -4.00 -10.86
CA ALA A 256 44.49 -3.51 -12.22
C ALA A 256 45.11 -2.10 -12.21
N VAL A 257 46.15 -1.95 -13.03
CA VAL A 257 46.93 -0.71 -13.25
C VAL A 257 45.99 0.44 -13.65
N ARG A 258 46.09 1.54 -12.89
CA ARG A 258 45.33 2.77 -13.08
C ARG A 258 45.78 3.48 -14.36
N PRO A 259 44.89 3.79 -15.32
CA PRO A 259 45.28 4.56 -16.51
C PRO A 259 45.64 6.00 -16.13
N GLU A 260 46.70 6.52 -16.78
CA GLU A 260 47.19 7.87 -16.59
C GLU A 260 46.16 8.95 -16.98
N PRO A 261 46.15 10.10 -16.29
CA PRO A 261 45.23 11.19 -16.55
C PRO A 261 45.56 11.89 -17.87
N VAL A 262 44.61 11.88 -18.81
CA VAL A 262 44.69 12.67 -20.04
C VAL A 262 44.61 14.17 -19.70
N VAL A 263 45.65 14.90 -20.09
CA VAL A 263 45.78 16.36 -19.96
C VAL A 263 44.65 17.04 -20.75
N ARG A 264 43.73 17.70 -20.05
CA ARG A 264 42.71 18.57 -20.66
C ARG A 264 43.37 19.86 -21.14
N THR A 265 43.31 20.11 -22.44
CA THR A 265 43.63 21.39 -23.06
C THR A 265 42.66 22.47 -22.61
N ALA A 266 43.20 23.63 -22.23
CA ALA A 266 42.47 24.79 -21.75
C ALA A 266 41.61 25.43 -22.89
N PRO A 267 40.37 25.87 -22.61
CA PRO A 267 39.55 26.55 -23.60
C PRO A 267 40.07 27.98 -23.86
N ALA A 268 40.01 28.37 -25.14
CA ALA A 268 40.41 29.67 -25.66
C ALA A 268 39.57 30.83 -25.07
N PRO A 269 40.17 32.03 -24.89
CA PRO A 269 39.49 33.19 -24.31
C PRO A 269 38.41 33.75 -25.24
N ALA A 270 37.24 34.04 -24.67
CA ALA A 270 36.12 34.68 -25.35
C ALA A 270 36.43 36.15 -25.73
N PRO A 271 35.92 36.65 -26.88
CA PRO A 271 36.15 38.02 -27.31
C PRO A 271 35.40 39.04 -26.44
N ALA A 272 36.08 40.13 -26.12
CA ALA A 272 35.59 41.25 -25.32
C ALA A 272 34.44 41.99 -26.04
N THR A 273 33.30 42.09 -25.36
CA THR A 273 32.18 42.95 -25.77
C THR A 273 32.42 44.39 -25.32
N ALA A 274 32.28 45.31 -26.29
CA ALA A 274 32.41 46.76 -26.15
C ALA A 274 31.35 47.39 -25.21
N PRO A 275 31.63 48.57 -24.61
CA PRO A 275 30.77 49.18 -23.61
C PRO A 275 29.52 49.83 -24.23
N ALA A 276 28.37 49.56 -23.60
CA ALA A 276 27.08 50.14 -23.94
C ALA A 276 27.05 51.65 -23.67
N ALA A 277 26.66 52.41 -24.69
CA ALA A 277 26.42 53.85 -24.59
C ALA A 277 25.24 54.16 -23.66
N ALA A 278 25.43 55.21 -22.85
CA ALA A 278 24.47 55.78 -21.93
C ALA A 278 23.14 56.13 -22.64
N ARG A 279 22.03 55.58 -22.15
CA ARG A 279 20.69 56.03 -22.50
C ARG A 279 20.24 57.08 -21.49
N THR A 280 20.13 58.31 -21.96
CA THR A 280 19.51 59.45 -21.28
C THR A 280 18.05 59.13 -20.91
N ALA A 281 17.67 59.50 -19.69
CA ALA A 281 16.33 59.40 -19.17
C ALA A 281 15.36 60.24 -20.03
N ALA A 282 14.45 59.56 -20.73
CA ALA A 282 13.30 60.18 -21.37
C ALA A 282 12.13 60.19 -20.37
N VAL A 283 11.58 61.39 -20.17
CA VAL A 283 10.39 61.69 -19.38
C VAL A 283 9.21 60.85 -19.87
N ARG A 284 8.61 60.10 -18.94
CA ARG A 284 7.43 59.25 -19.17
C ARG A 284 6.19 60.14 -19.28
N PRO A 285 5.50 60.21 -20.43
CA PRO A 285 4.20 60.86 -20.48
C PRO A 285 3.14 59.99 -19.80
N GLU A 286 2.23 60.66 -19.11
CA GLU A 286 1.05 60.10 -18.44
C GLU A 286 0.13 59.42 -19.48
N PRO A 287 -0.32 58.17 -19.24
CA PRO A 287 -1.10 57.43 -20.22
C PRO A 287 -2.54 57.93 -20.29
N ALA A 288 -2.95 58.33 -21.50
CA ALA A 288 -4.34 58.59 -21.86
C ALA A 288 -5.22 57.34 -21.64
N PRO A 289 -6.52 57.49 -21.35
CA PRO A 289 -7.44 56.38 -21.12
C PRO A 289 -7.53 55.49 -22.36
N ALA A 290 -7.28 54.19 -22.17
CA ALA A 290 -7.29 53.21 -23.24
C ALA A 290 -8.70 53.04 -23.84
N PRO A 291 -8.83 52.98 -25.18
CA PRO A 291 -10.07 52.60 -25.83
C PRO A 291 -10.40 51.12 -25.56
N ASP A 292 -11.69 50.81 -25.53
CA ASP A 292 -12.34 49.52 -25.23
C ASP A 292 -11.46 48.30 -25.50
N ALA A 293 -11.02 47.67 -24.40
CA ALA A 293 -10.27 46.42 -24.43
C ALA A 293 -11.14 45.31 -25.04
N LYS A 294 -10.70 44.78 -26.20
CA LYS A 294 -11.21 43.52 -26.75
C LYS A 294 -11.16 42.44 -25.65
N PRO A 295 -12.24 41.64 -25.48
CA PRO A 295 -12.25 40.57 -24.49
C PRO A 295 -11.09 39.62 -24.74
N ASP A 296 -10.34 39.31 -23.67
CA ASP A 296 -9.17 38.44 -23.69
C ASP A 296 -9.54 37.07 -24.27
N PRO A 297 -8.96 36.66 -25.42
CA PRO A 297 -9.26 35.37 -26.04
C PRO A 297 -8.82 34.17 -25.18
N TRP A 298 -8.09 34.38 -24.08
CA TRP A 298 -7.73 33.34 -23.11
C TRP A 298 -8.73 33.18 -21.96
N ALA A 299 -9.69 34.09 -21.80
CA ALA A 299 -10.72 34.00 -20.76
C ALA A 299 -11.72 32.84 -20.97
N THR A 300 -11.68 32.17 -22.13
CA THR A 300 -12.54 31.03 -22.49
C THR A 300 -11.85 29.67 -22.43
N ARG A 301 -10.64 29.54 -21.86
CA ARG A 301 -10.06 28.20 -21.64
C ARG A 301 -10.98 27.41 -20.69
N PRO A 302 -11.52 26.24 -21.12
CA PRO A 302 -12.34 25.41 -20.26
C PRO A 302 -11.54 25.06 -19.01
N VAL A 303 -12.08 25.42 -17.85
CA VAL A 303 -11.50 25.01 -16.57
C VAL A 303 -11.43 23.48 -16.58
N PRO A 304 -10.25 22.85 -16.43
CA PRO A 304 -10.14 21.41 -16.48
C PRO A 304 -11.05 20.78 -15.40
N PRO A 305 -11.77 19.70 -15.74
CA PRO A 305 -12.68 19.07 -14.80
C PRO A 305 -11.92 18.59 -13.57
N VAL A 306 -12.51 18.78 -12.38
CA VAL A 306 -11.93 18.30 -11.12
C VAL A 306 -11.73 16.78 -11.20
N SER A 307 -10.52 16.32 -10.92
CA SER A 307 -10.13 14.91 -10.94
C SER A 307 -11.11 14.06 -10.11
N THR A 308 -11.40 12.84 -10.58
CA THR A 308 -12.24 11.88 -9.83
C THR A 308 -11.66 11.60 -8.45
N ASP A 309 -10.33 11.60 -8.32
CA ASP A 309 -9.65 11.40 -7.04
C ASP A 309 -9.79 12.62 -6.15
N ALA A 310 -9.63 13.83 -6.70
CA ALA A 310 -9.93 15.05 -5.97
C ALA A 310 -11.37 15.03 -5.45
N LYS A 311 -12.36 14.64 -6.28
CA LYS A 311 -13.79 14.50 -5.89
C LYS A 311 -14.00 13.45 -4.79
N ARG A 312 -13.38 12.27 -4.90
CA ARG A 312 -13.49 11.18 -3.91
C ARG A 312 -12.75 11.48 -2.62
N ALA A 313 -11.73 12.32 -2.68
CA ALA A 313 -10.99 12.75 -1.51
C ALA A 313 -11.79 13.72 -0.64
N TRP A 314 -12.79 14.45 -1.17
CA TRP A 314 -13.63 15.35 -0.37
C TRP A 314 -14.27 14.62 0.80
N GLY A 315 -13.75 14.92 1.99
CA GLY A 315 -14.04 14.20 3.22
C GLY A 315 -13.13 14.70 4.34
N PRO A 316 -13.13 14.02 5.51
CA PRO A 316 -12.39 14.47 6.69
C PRO A 316 -10.90 14.71 6.39
N LEU A 317 -10.28 13.86 5.58
CA LEU A 317 -8.87 13.97 5.20
C LEU A 317 -8.48 15.31 4.57
N THR A 318 -9.43 15.91 3.86
CA THR A 318 -9.25 17.14 3.08
C THR A 318 -9.67 18.39 3.84
N GLU A 319 -10.28 18.26 5.02
CA GLU A 319 -10.73 19.40 5.82
C GLU A 319 -9.52 20.28 6.21
N GLY A 320 -9.47 21.50 5.69
CA GLY A 320 -8.38 22.45 5.94
C GLY A 320 -7.15 22.29 5.03
N LEU A 321 -7.18 21.44 4.00
CA LEU A 321 -6.11 21.36 2.99
C LEU A 321 -6.50 22.12 1.72
N THR A 322 -5.55 22.85 1.13
CA THR A 322 -5.72 23.45 -0.20
C THR A 322 -5.35 22.40 -1.24
N ILE A 323 -6.36 21.80 -1.87
CA ILE A 323 -6.16 20.67 -2.80
C ILE A 323 -6.20 21.16 -4.25
N PRO A 324 -5.14 20.89 -5.05
CA PRO A 324 -5.16 21.13 -6.49
C PRO A 324 -6.35 20.42 -7.16
N ARG A 325 -7.02 21.08 -8.12
CA ARG A 325 -8.20 20.53 -8.79
C ARG A 325 -7.88 19.28 -9.62
N ASP A 326 -6.65 19.20 -10.08
CA ASP A 326 -6.03 18.16 -10.89
C ASP A 326 -5.24 17.14 -10.05
N LEU A 327 -5.46 17.07 -8.73
CA LEU A 327 -4.79 16.10 -7.88
C LEU A 327 -5.13 14.66 -8.33
N ASP A 328 -4.09 13.90 -8.71
CA ASP A 328 -4.19 12.50 -9.10
C ASP A 328 -3.54 11.60 -8.05
N LEU A 329 -4.33 10.84 -7.29
CA LEU A 329 -3.81 9.95 -6.25
C LEU A 329 -3.37 8.59 -6.82
N ALA A 330 -3.58 8.31 -8.12
CA ALA A 330 -3.07 7.12 -8.77
C ALA A 330 -1.55 7.21 -9.00
N ASP A 331 -1.03 8.40 -9.33
CA ASP A 331 0.41 8.67 -9.37
C ASP A 331 0.87 9.36 -8.08
N ARG A 332 1.35 8.54 -7.13
CA ARG A 332 1.84 9.02 -5.83
C ARG A 332 2.96 10.05 -5.96
N ALA A 333 3.88 9.89 -6.91
CA ALA A 333 5.02 10.78 -7.04
C ALA A 333 4.56 12.16 -7.52
N HIS A 334 3.68 12.18 -8.53
CA HIS A 334 3.08 13.41 -9.02
C HIS A 334 2.18 14.10 -7.97
N ALA A 335 1.37 13.33 -7.23
CA ALA A 335 0.53 13.86 -6.15
C ALA A 335 1.35 14.55 -5.05
N LEU A 336 2.48 13.94 -4.64
CA LEU A 336 3.36 14.53 -3.63
C LEU A 336 3.97 15.84 -4.12
N ASP A 337 4.39 15.91 -5.39
CA ASP A 337 4.93 17.11 -6.02
C ASP A 337 3.89 18.23 -6.13
N GLN A 338 2.67 17.91 -6.60
CA GLN A 338 1.53 18.83 -6.65
C GLN A 338 1.16 19.40 -5.27
N LEU A 339 1.38 18.63 -4.19
CA LEU A 339 1.16 19.05 -2.81
C LEU A 339 2.39 19.74 -2.18
N GLY A 340 3.42 20.04 -2.97
CA GLY A 340 4.62 20.74 -2.53
C GLY A 340 5.55 19.93 -1.63
N ILE A 341 5.45 18.60 -1.65
CA ILE A 341 6.28 17.70 -0.83
C ILE A 341 7.44 17.20 -1.66
N SER A 342 8.63 17.75 -1.41
CA SER A 342 9.86 17.26 -2.04
C SER A 342 10.15 15.80 -1.68
N THR A 343 10.90 15.09 -2.52
CA THR A 343 11.32 13.71 -2.26
C THR A 343 12.06 13.55 -0.92
N GLY A 344 12.87 14.55 -0.55
CA GLY A 344 13.57 14.58 0.74
C GLY A 344 12.61 14.72 1.92
N ALA A 345 11.62 15.62 1.83
CA ALA A 345 10.58 15.78 2.84
C ALA A 345 9.76 14.50 2.98
N HIS A 346 9.39 13.86 1.86
CA HIS A 346 8.67 12.58 1.88
C HIS A 346 9.45 11.48 2.61
N ARG A 347 10.75 11.32 2.34
CA ARG A 347 11.60 10.35 3.06
C ARG A 347 11.64 10.61 4.56
N LEU A 348 11.75 11.88 4.97
CA LEU A 348 11.71 12.25 6.38
C LEU A 348 10.38 11.87 7.03
N LEU A 349 9.25 12.17 6.38
CA LEU A 349 7.92 11.84 6.89
C LEU A 349 7.71 10.33 7.04
N VAL A 350 8.17 9.53 6.07
CA VAL A 350 8.15 8.06 6.15
C VAL A 350 9.01 7.57 7.32
N SER A 351 10.20 8.14 7.51
CA SER A 351 11.06 7.82 8.66
C SER A 351 10.38 8.12 9.99
N ARG A 352 9.67 9.26 10.11
CA ARG A 352 8.91 9.62 11.32
C ARG A 352 7.73 8.68 11.59
N VAL A 353 7.08 8.18 10.54
CA VAL A 353 6.01 7.20 10.65
C VAL A 353 6.55 5.84 11.11
N ASN A 354 7.67 5.38 10.55
CA ASN A 354 8.34 4.16 10.98
C ASN A 354 8.88 4.26 12.43
N GLU A 355 9.25 5.46 12.89
CA GLU A 355 9.68 5.70 14.27
C GLU A 355 8.50 5.63 15.25
N ALA A 356 7.32 6.11 14.84
CA ALA A 356 6.16 6.24 15.72
C ALA A 356 5.21 5.03 15.74
N LEU A 357 5.23 4.20 14.69
CA LEU A 357 4.32 3.06 14.52
C LEU A 357 5.10 1.76 14.34
N PRO A 358 4.53 0.60 14.73
CA PRO A 358 5.08 -0.70 14.35
C PRO A 358 5.23 -0.81 12.83
N GLU A 359 6.31 -1.49 12.39
CA GLU A 359 6.64 -1.68 10.97
C GLU A 359 5.46 -2.12 10.07
N PRO A 360 4.63 -3.12 10.44
CA PRO A 360 3.51 -3.52 9.58
C PRO A 360 2.46 -2.42 9.40
N ASP A 361 2.22 -1.61 10.44
CA ASP A 361 1.21 -0.55 10.39
C ASP A 361 1.74 0.67 9.64
N ALA A 362 3.02 1.00 9.83
CA ALA A 362 3.69 2.05 9.06
C ALA A 362 3.70 1.72 7.56
N ALA A 363 4.05 0.48 7.20
CA ALA A 363 4.02 0.02 5.82
C ALA A 363 2.60 0.07 5.23
N LEU A 364 1.58 -0.31 6.00
CA LEU A 364 0.17 -0.23 5.58
C LEU A 364 -0.29 1.22 5.36
N LEU A 365 0.11 2.14 6.24
CA LEU A 365 -0.24 3.55 6.12
C LEU A 365 0.42 4.22 4.90
N VAL A 366 1.73 3.99 4.72
CA VAL A 366 2.53 4.57 3.62
C VAL A 366 2.16 3.97 2.27
N SER A 367 1.74 2.70 2.24
CA SER A 367 1.28 2.04 1.00
C SER A 367 -0.14 2.44 0.59
N SER A 368 -0.92 3.09 1.46
CA SER A 368 -2.28 3.52 1.14
C SER A 368 -2.32 4.56 -0.01
N ARG A 369 -3.36 4.50 -0.83
CA ARG A 369 -3.61 5.47 -1.91
C ARG A 369 -3.77 6.92 -1.41
N PRO A 370 -4.53 7.20 -0.34
CA PRO A 370 -4.61 8.54 0.29
C PRO A 370 -3.35 9.03 1.02
N TRP A 371 -2.25 8.27 1.04
CA TRP A 371 -1.00 8.68 1.69
C TRP A 371 -0.52 10.11 1.34
N PRO A 372 -0.54 10.59 0.07
CA PRO A 372 -0.11 11.95 -0.26
C PRO A 372 -0.82 13.05 0.53
N LEU A 373 -2.12 12.89 0.80
CA LEU A 373 -2.90 13.84 1.58
C LEU A 373 -2.47 13.87 3.06
N LEU A 374 -2.22 12.68 3.62
CA LEU A 374 -1.73 12.56 4.99
C LEU A 374 -0.32 13.15 5.12
N ALA A 375 0.57 12.82 4.17
CA ALA A 375 1.92 13.35 4.09
C ALA A 375 1.92 14.88 4.00
N HIS A 376 1.02 15.47 3.21
CA HIS A 376 0.91 16.93 3.11
C HIS A 376 0.53 17.56 4.45
N ARG A 377 -0.43 16.98 5.17
CA ARG A 377 -0.79 17.46 6.52
C ARG A 377 0.37 17.33 7.51
N MET A 378 1.06 16.19 7.52
CA MET A 378 2.23 16.00 8.38
C MET A 378 3.35 16.97 8.01
N HIS A 379 3.51 17.29 6.73
CA HIS A 379 4.44 18.31 6.25
C HIS A 379 4.07 19.69 6.79
N THR A 380 2.80 20.10 6.69
CA THR A 380 2.34 21.40 7.23
C THR A 380 2.52 21.49 8.75
N MET A 381 2.25 20.41 9.49
CA MET A 381 2.50 20.35 10.94
C MET A 381 3.99 20.49 11.26
N THR A 382 4.85 19.81 10.49
CA THR A 382 6.31 19.92 10.65
C THR A 382 6.80 21.34 10.38
N GLN A 383 6.26 22.03 9.38
CA GLN A 383 6.57 23.44 9.10
C GLN A 383 6.07 24.39 10.20
N ALA A 384 4.94 24.06 10.84
CA ALA A 384 4.43 24.78 11.99
C ALA A 384 5.18 24.49 13.31
N GLY A 385 6.14 23.55 13.30
CA GLY A 385 6.88 23.14 14.49
C GLY A 385 6.07 22.26 15.46
N GLU A 386 4.96 21.66 14.99
CA GLU A 386 4.15 20.77 15.81
C GLU A 386 4.82 19.39 16.01
N PRO A 387 4.68 18.77 17.20
CA PRO A 387 5.36 17.53 17.54
C PRO A 387 4.71 16.30 16.87
N LEU A 388 4.99 16.12 15.58
CA LEU A 388 4.42 15.04 14.73
C LEU A 388 4.51 13.64 15.37
N THR A 389 5.66 13.26 15.92
CA THR A 389 5.87 11.94 16.56
C THR A 389 4.94 11.73 17.76
N ALA A 390 4.65 12.78 18.54
CA ALA A 390 3.73 12.69 19.67
C ALA A 390 2.28 12.47 19.22
N HIS A 391 1.86 13.07 18.10
CA HIS A 391 0.54 12.80 17.52
C HIS A 391 0.42 11.35 17.04
N LEU A 392 1.43 10.85 16.31
CA LEU A 392 1.42 9.49 15.79
C LEU A 392 1.54 8.42 16.88
N ALA A 393 2.29 8.67 17.96
CA ALA A 393 2.42 7.75 19.09
C ALA A 393 1.07 7.40 19.75
N ARG A 394 0.04 8.26 19.59
CA ARG A 394 -1.32 7.99 20.09
C ARG A 394 -2.01 6.85 19.34
N LEU A 395 -1.51 6.44 18.17
CA LEU A 395 -2.03 5.33 17.37
C LEU A 395 -1.43 3.97 17.77
N ALA A 396 -0.27 3.98 18.43
CA ALA A 396 0.52 2.80 18.75
C ALA A 396 -0.06 1.82 19.80
N PRO A 397 -1.02 2.16 20.70
CA PRO A 397 -1.53 1.19 21.65
C PRO A 397 -2.08 -0.06 20.95
N ASP A 398 -1.70 -1.25 21.41
CA ASP A 398 -2.27 -2.52 20.90
C ASP A 398 -3.80 -2.59 21.09
N THR A 399 -4.33 -1.76 21.98
CA THR A 399 -5.76 -1.60 22.28
C THR A 399 -6.45 -0.52 21.43
N ALA A 400 -5.76 0.07 20.45
CA ALA A 400 -6.34 1.14 19.65
C ALA A 400 -7.56 0.66 18.84
N ALA A 401 -8.65 1.42 18.90
CA ALA A 401 -9.94 1.06 18.31
C ALA A 401 -9.85 0.74 16.80
N TRP A 402 -8.88 1.32 16.09
CA TRP A 402 -8.69 1.05 14.65
C TRP A 402 -8.24 -0.39 14.35
N ARG A 403 -7.60 -1.08 15.32
CA ARG A 403 -7.24 -2.50 15.20
C ARG A 403 -8.45 -3.43 15.29
N THR A 404 -9.53 -2.99 15.94
CA THR A 404 -10.76 -3.77 16.05
C THR A 404 -11.62 -3.60 14.80
N GLY A 405 -12.02 -4.72 14.18
CA GLY A 405 -12.92 -4.75 13.03
C GLY A 405 -12.45 -5.71 11.92
N PRO A 406 -13.16 -5.74 10.78
CA PRO A 406 -12.79 -6.61 9.66
C PRO A 406 -11.37 -6.32 9.16
N PRO A 407 -10.56 -7.35 8.85
CA PRO A 407 -9.17 -7.16 8.42
C PRO A 407 -9.07 -6.38 7.10
N ALA A 408 -10.03 -6.55 6.19
CA ALA A 408 -10.09 -5.84 4.91
C ALA A 408 -10.17 -4.30 5.05
N ASP A 409 -10.71 -3.82 6.17
CA ASP A 409 -10.91 -2.39 6.44
C ASP A 409 -9.80 -1.78 7.30
N THR A 410 -8.77 -2.56 7.66
CA THR A 410 -7.71 -2.13 8.60
C THR A 410 -6.98 -0.88 8.09
N ALA A 411 -6.62 -0.84 6.81
CA ALA A 411 -5.94 0.32 6.22
C ALA A 411 -6.81 1.59 6.29
N LYS A 412 -8.11 1.45 6.01
CA LYS A 412 -9.07 2.58 6.05
C LYS A 412 -9.25 3.10 7.48
N ARG A 413 -9.37 2.21 8.46
CA ARG A 413 -9.49 2.58 9.89
C ARG A 413 -8.20 3.20 10.43
N LEU A 414 -7.05 2.62 10.11
CA LEU A 414 -5.74 3.16 10.48
C LEU A 414 -5.56 4.58 9.92
N LEU A 415 -5.96 4.79 8.66
CA LEU A 415 -5.86 6.09 8.03
C LEU A 415 -6.79 7.15 8.64
N LEU A 416 -8.03 6.77 8.96
CA LEU A 416 -8.96 7.65 9.66
C LEU A 416 -8.43 8.00 11.07
N ALA A 417 -7.90 7.01 11.79
CA ALA A 417 -7.30 7.21 13.10
C ALA A 417 -6.07 8.13 13.01
N ALA A 418 -5.19 7.93 12.03
CA ALA A 418 -4.04 8.79 11.79
C ALA A 418 -4.48 10.23 11.49
N HIS A 419 -5.50 10.41 10.66
CA HIS A 419 -6.06 11.73 10.42
C HIS A 419 -6.60 12.38 11.70
N HIS A 420 -7.36 11.64 12.53
CA HIS A 420 -7.84 12.16 13.81
C HIS A 420 -6.69 12.50 14.76
N ALA A 421 -5.65 11.67 14.82
CA ALA A 421 -4.48 11.95 15.62
C ALA A 421 -3.75 13.22 15.19
N LEU A 422 -3.66 13.50 13.89
CA LEU A 422 -3.03 14.70 13.33
C LEU A 422 -3.90 15.96 13.41
N THR A 423 -5.21 15.84 13.61
CA THR A 423 -6.15 16.98 13.68
C THR A 423 -6.65 17.28 15.09
N THR A 424 -6.44 16.37 16.02
CA THR A 424 -6.83 16.52 17.42
C THR A 424 -5.62 17.05 18.20
N PRO A 425 -5.77 18.16 18.95
CA PRO A 425 -4.73 18.62 19.88
C PRO A 425 -4.25 17.51 20.82
N LEU A 426 -2.99 17.57 21.25
CA LEU A 426 -2.38 16.51 22.07
C LEU A 426 -3.06 16.32 23.44
N ASP A 427 -3.65 17.38 23.97
CA ASP A 427 -4.36 17.43 25.25
C ASP A 427 -5.81 16.91 25.15
N ALA A 428 -6.38 16.83 23.96
CA ALA A 428 -7.73 16.31 23.74
C ALA A 428 -7.71 14.80 23.49
N ALA A 429 -8.65 14.04 24.04
CA ALA A 429 -8.75 12.59 23.81
C ALA A 429 -9.04 12.25 22.34
N LEU A 430 -8.49 11.14 21.83
CA LEU A 430 -8.83 10.70 20.47
C LEU A 430 -10.30 10.26 20.42
N PRO A 431 -11.06 10.65 19.38
CA PRO A 431 -12.40 10.12 19.20
C PRO A 431 -12.33 8.60 18.98
N THR A 432 -13.01 7.84 19.86
CA THR A 432 -13.04 6.36 19.84
C THR A 432 -14.13 5.78 18.94
N GLY A 433 -14.91 6.63 18.25
CA GLY A 433 -16.03 6.20 17.41
C GLY A 433 -16.16 7.01 16.10
N PRO A 434 -16.89 6.47 15.10
CA PRO A 434 -17.11 7.15 13.83
C PRO A 434 -17.86 8.47 14.06
N ARG A 435 -17.18 9.60 13.79
CA ARG A 435 -17.81 10.92 13.87
C ARG A 435 -18.67 11.16 12.63
N VAL A 436 -19.89 11.61 12.84
CA VAL A 436 -20.66 12.31 11.81
C VAL A 436 -20.16 13.76 11.81
N SER A 437 -19.45 14.19 10.77
CA SER A 437 -18.99 15.58 10.65
C SER A 437 -20.21 16.52 10.55
N ALA A 438 -20.47 17.30 11.60
CA ALA A 438 -21.53 18.32 11.61
C ALA A 438 -21.34 19.39 10.50
N SER A 439 -20.09 19.61 10.06
CA SER A 439 -19.78 20.52 8.94
C SER A 439 -20.25 20.00 7.57
N ALA A 440 -20.42 18.69 7.40
CA ALA A 440 -20.95 18.11 6.16
C ALA A 440 -22.48 18.14 6.09
N ALA A 441 -23.15 18.25 7.26
CA ALA A 441 -24.61 18.26 7.36
C ALA A 441 -25.23 19.66 7.34
N ARG A 442 -24.43 20.74 7.21
CA ARG A 442 -24.97 22.11 7.13
C ARG A 442 -25.41 22.39 5.69
N PRO A 443 -26.72 22.45 5.38
CA PRO A 443 -27.17 22.77 4.04
C PRO A 443 -26.66 24.17 3.69
N ARG A 444 -25.83 24.26 2.65
CA ARG A 444 -25.50 25.53 2.02
C ARG A 444 -26.75 26.00 1.28
N THR A 445 -27.56 26.81 1.93
CA THR A 445 -28.59 27.58 1.24
C THR A 445 -27.86 28.47 0.22
N PRO A 446 -28.13 28.34 -1.08
CA PRO A 446 -27.56 29.25 -2.06
C PRO A 446 -28.02 30.69 -1.73
N PRO A 447 -27.18 31.71 -1.93
CA PRO A 447 -27.64 33.09 -1.80
C PRO A 447 -28.76 33.31 -2.81
N ALA A 448 -29.97 33.53 -2.29
CA ALA A 448 -31.09 33.93 -3.12
C ALA A 448 -30.77 35.30 -3.72
N ASP A 449 -30.71 35.35 -5.06
CA ASP A 449 -30.73 36.59 -5.82
C ASP A 449 -31.93 37.42 -5.34
N ARG A 450 -31.64 38.61 -4.81
CA ARG A 450 -32.67 39.61 -4.47
C ARG A 450 -33.29 40.10 -5.78
N PRO A 451 -34.61 39.96 -6.00
CA PRO A 451 -35.29 40.69 -7.05
C PRO A 451 -35.36 42.17 -6.66
N ARG A 452 -35.00 43.03 -7.60
CA ARG A 452 -35.15 44.47 -7.54
C ARG A 452 -36.65 44.81 -7.39
N THR A 453 -37.03 45.44 -6.28
CA THR A 453 -38.39 45.90 -6.00
C THR A 453 -38.76 47.10 -6.89
N PRO A 454 -39.88 47.09 -7.63
CA PRO A 454 -40.59 48.29 -8.03
C PRO A 454 -41.69 48.64 -7.01
N ALA A 455 -41.92 49.93 -6.82
CA ALA A 455 -42.78 50.53 -5.80
C ALA A 455 -44.29 50.40 -6.05
N GLY A 456 -45.07 50.39 -4.96
CA GLY A 456 -46.53 50.63 -4.89
C GLY A 456 -47.39 49.42 -5.25
N THR A 457 -48.48 49.05 -4.57
CA THR A 457 -49.36 49.78 -3.66
C THR A 457 -50.29 48.79 -2.94
N ARG A 458 -50.73 49.19 -1.74
CA ARG A 458 -52.00 48.89 -1.05
C ARG A 458 -52.24 47.51 -0.41
N THR A 459 -52.18 47.58 0.91
CA THR A 459 -52.82 46.80 1.98
C THR A 459 -54.29 46.47 1.74
N VAL A 460 -54.67 45.19 1.87
CA VAL A 460 -55.96 44.72 2.40
C VAL A 460 -55.71 43.48 3.26
N GLU A 461 -56.18 43.54 4.50
CA GLU A 461 -56.15 42.54 5.57
C GLU A 461 -57.24 41.45 5.37
N PRO A 462 -56.98 40.17 5.70
CA PRO A 462 -58.04 39.19 5.90
C PRO A 462 -58.16 38.72 7.37
N PRO A 463 -59.40 38.48 7.88
CA PRO A 463 -59.69 38.05 9.24
C PRO A 463 -59.74 36.49 9.37
N PRO A 464 -59.92 35.93 10.59
CA PRO A 464 -59.38 34.63 10.97
C PRO A 464 -60.36 33.46 10.79
N HIS A 465 -59.84 32.29 10.41
CA HIS A 465 -60.64 31.07 10.35
C HIS A 465 -60.59 30.28 11.68
N ARG A 466 -61.73 30.32 12.35
CA ARG A 466 -62.17 29.54 13.51
C ARG A 466 -62.48 28.09 13.08
N TRP A 467 -61.92 27.13 13.81
CA TRP A 467 -62.32 25.72 13.82
C TRP A 467 -63.67 25.51 14.52
N SER A 468 -64.50 24.59 14.01
CA SER A 468 -65.38 23.71 14.81
C SER A 468 -65.93 22.52 13.99
N PRO A 469 -66.35 21.41 14.65
CA PRO A 469 -66.34 20.04 14.12
C PRO A 469 -67.72 19.38 13.95
N GLY A 470 -67.76 18.18 13.32
CA GLY A 470 -68.93 17.29 13.24
C GLY A 470 -68.61 15.88 12.68
N PRO A 471 -69.43 14.83 12.92
CA PRO A 471 -69.00 13.53 13.47
C PRO A 471 -69.42 12.29 12.60
N PRO A 472 -69.69 11.07 13.14
CA PRO A 472 -68.71 10.03 13.45
C PRO A 472 -68.99 8.65 12.79
N GLY A 473 -67.97 7.79 12.76
CA GLY A 473 -68.08 6.34 12.54
C GLY A 473 -66.66 5.79 12.45
N GLY A 474 -66.10 5.02 13.36
CA GLY A 474 -66.68 3.97 14.19
C GLY A 474 -65.93 2.70 13.79
N PHE A 475 -64.91 2.30 14.55
CA PHE A 475 -64.52 0.90 14.81
C PHE A 475 -63.32 0.87 15.77
N SER A 476 -63.52 0.18 16.89
CA SER A 476 -62.56 -0.11 17.95
C SER A 476 -61.47 -1.09 17.50
N ALA A 477 -60.25 -0.87 17.98
CA ALA A 477 -59.39 -1.96 18.47
C ALA A 477 -58.41 -1.42 19.53
N ALA A 478 -58.41 -2.06 20.69
CA ALA A 478 -57.68 -1.68 21.88
C ALA A 478 -56.21 -2.14 21.83
N VAL A 479 -55.27 -1.27 22.23
CA VAL A 479 -53.97 -1.65 22.78
C VAL A 479 -53.62 -0.71 23.94
N ARG A 480 -53.27 -1.31 25.09
CA ARG A 480 -52.95 -0.64 26.37
C ARG A 480 -51.59 0.06 26.30
N PRO A 481 -51.40 1.24 26.92
CA PRO A 481 -50.10 1.88 27.02
C PRO A 481 -49.24 1.30 28.15
N ILE A 482 -47.96 1.08 27.86
CA ILE A 482 -46.88 0.72 28.80
C ILE A 482 -46.31 2.01 29.43
N PRO A 483 -46.06 2.06 30.75
CA PRO A 483 -45.62 3.27 31.44
C PRO A 483 -44.14 3.61 31.23
N ALA A 484 -43.85 4.92 31.28
CA ALA A 484 -42.53 5.52 31.19
C ALA A 484 -41.61 5.14 32.37
N PRO A 485 -40.28 5.00 32.16
CA PRO A 485 -39.35 4.77 33.26
C PRO A 485 -39.01 6.07 34.00
N SER A 486 -39.22 6.03 35.31
CA SER A 486 -38.84 7.04 36.29
C SER A 486 -37.34 7.31 36.31
N ARG A 487 -37.00 8.60 36.40
CA ARG A 487 -35.68 9.11 36.80
C ARG A 487 -35.31 8.59 38.18
N LEU A 488 -34.17 7.91 38.29
CA LEU A 488 -33.48 7.70 39.55
C LEU A 488 -32.31 8.69 39.67
N ILE A 489 -32.33 9.39 40.79
CA ILE A 489 -31.33 10.32 41.29
C ILE A 489 -30.09 9.51 41.69
N LEU A 490 -28.93 9.86 41.15
CA LEU A 490 -27.64 9.29 41.52
C LEU A 490 -27.04 10.15 42.63
N SER A 491 -26.93 9.59 43.84
CA SER A 491 -26.20 10.15 44.96
C SER A 491 -24.71 9.83 44.86
N ASP A 492 -23.88 10.82 45.18
CA ASP A 492 -22.42 10.77 45.33
C ASP A 492 -22.00 10.17 46.72
N PRO A 493 -20.70 9.97 47.02
CA PRO A 493 -20.14 8.71 47.53
C PRO A 493 -19.76 8.73 49.03
N PRO A 494 -19.33 7.59 49.62
CA PRO A 494 -18.56 7.62 50.84
C PRO A 494 -17.04 7.55 50.59
N THR A 495 -16.37 8.58 51.08
CA THR A 495 -14.93 8.68 51.33
C THR A 495 -14.52 7.64 52.38
N LEU A 496 -13.53 6.78 52.06
CA LEU A 496 -12.82 5.99 53.08
C LEU A 496 -11.42 6.57 53.30
N VAL A 497 -11.29 7.18 54.46
CA VAL A 497 -10.03 7.53 55.14
C VAL A 497 -9.36 6.23 55.59
N SER A 498 -8.10 6.01 55.21
CA SER A 498 -7.25 5.00 55.85
C SER A 498 -5.96 5.66 56.32
N THR A 499 -5.83 5.74 57.64
CA THR A 499 -4.68 6.21 58.40
C THR A 499 -3.93 5.02 59.01
N ARG A 500 -2.65 4.84 58.67
CA ARG A 500 -1.51 4.31 59.49
C ARG A 500 -0.37 4.00 58.51
N LYS A 501 0.81 4.63 58.53
CA LYS A 501 1.77 5.02 59.59
C LYS A 501 2.58 3.84 60.16
N ASP A 502 3.90 4.00 60.00
CA ASP A 502 5.07 3.24 60.47
C ASP A 502 5.39 1.95 59.67
N GLY A 503 6.58 1.70 59.14
CA GLY A 503 7.88 2.33 59.31
C GLY A 503 8.93 1.23 59.29
N LEU A 504 9.82 1.19 58.29
CA LEU A 504 11.11 0.47 58.34
C LEU A 504 12.02 1.03 57.24
N GLY A 505 13.18 1.52 57.70
CA GLY A 505 14.13 2.31 56.94
C GLY A 505 15.04 1.55 55.97
N PRO A 506 16.06 2.24 55.41
CA PRO A 506 16.60 1.98 54.08
C PRO A 506 17.89 1.16 54.09
N ARG A 507 18.15 0.46 52.98
CA ARG A 507 19.48 -0.08 52.64
C ARG A 507 19.79 0.14 51.14
N PRO A 508 21.09 0.20 50.78
CA PRO A 508 21.63 1.31 49.98
C PRO A 508 21.77 1.01 48.49
N LEU A 509 21.84 2.10 47.72
CA LEU A 509 22.24 2.19 46.32
C LEU A 509 23.72 1.84 46.14
N PRO A 510 24.11 1.14 45.06
CA PRO A 510 25.46 1.25 44.52
C PRO A 510 25.57 2.48 43.62
N GLN A 511 26.56 3.31 43.96
CA GLN A 511 27.08 4.40 43.14
C GLN A 511 27.60 3.88 41.80
N GLY A 512 27.25 4.60 40.73
CA GLY A 512 27.84 4.45 39.40
C GLY A 512 27.59 5.73 38.61
N ALA A 513 28.43 6.74 38.83
CA ALA A 513 28.55 7.92 37.97
C ALA A 513 28.87 7.47 36.53
N GLY A 514 28.27 7.97 35.45
CA GLY A 514 27.68 9.28 35.24
C GLY A 514 28.68 10.19 34.55
N ARG A 515 28.67 10.22 33.19
CA ARG A 515 28.85 11.39 32.30
C ARG A 515 29.23 10.94 30.88
N ALA A 516 28.24 10.76 30.02
CA ALA A 516 28.42 10.86 28.57
C ALA A 516 28.32 12.35 28.20
N ARG A 517 29.47 12.98 27.91
CA ARG A 517 29.53 14.28 27.26
C ARG A 517 29.43 14.07 25.75
N TRP A 518 28.45 14.72 25.15
CA TRP A 518 28.44 14.98 23.72
C TRP A 518 29.45 16.10 23.44
N THR A 519 30.41 15.86 22.54
CA THR A 519 31.20 16.94 21.93
C THR A 519 31.58 16.56 20.51
N LEU A 520 31.17 17.45 19.60
CA LEU A 520 31.56 17.57 18.20
C LEU A 520 33.10 17.66 18.08
N CYS A 521 33.72 16.89 17.18
CA CYS A 521 34.98 17.25 16.53
C CYS A 521 35.16 16.46 15.23
N THR A 522 35.03 17.17 14.12
CA THR A 522 35.78 16.94 12.88
C THR A 522 37.27 16.80 13.18
N ILE A 523 37.97 15.81 12.60
CA ILE A 523 39.39 15.87 12.25
C ILE A 523 39.68 14.79 11.19
N THR A 524 40.09 15.29 10.03
CA THR A 524 40.85 14.68 8.96
C THR A 524 42.11 14.01 9.51
N CYS A 525 42.47 12.80 9.06
CA CYS A 525 43.82 12.27 9.29
C CYS A 525 44.54 11.92 7.97
N PRO A 526 45.85 12.21 7.88
CA PRO A 526 46.64 12.19 6.66
C PRO A 526 47.45 10.89 6.50
N GLY A 527 48.06 10.74 5.34
CA GLY A 527 48.88 9.59 4.96
C GLY A 527 50.10 9.34 5.83
N ALA A 528 50.55 8.08 5.80
CA ALA A 528 51.82 7.64 6.36
C ALA A 528 52.66 7.03 5.24
N ASP A 529 53.67 7.80 4.83
CA ASP A 529 54.89 7.34 4.19
C ASP A 529 55.63 6.37 5.11
N ARG A 530 56.12 5.25 4.56
CA ARG A 530 57.29 4.54 5.08
C ARG A 530 58.16 4.09 3.91
N GLY A 531 59.27 4.80 3.74
CA GLY A 531 60.42 4.29 3.03
C GLY A 531 61.10 3.17 3.79
N ALA A 532 61.67 2.22 3.04
CA ALA A 532 62.67 1.28 3.52
C ALA A 532 63.91 1.43 2.63
N SER A 533 65.02 1.81 3.26
CA SER A 533 66.37 1.66 2.73
C SER A 533 66.91 0.30 3.16
N SER A 534 67.25 -0.53 2.18
CA SER A 534 68.48 -1.36 2.11
C SER A 534 68.49 -2.08 0.77
#